data_AF-A0A9X5FG42-F1
#
_entry.id   AF-A0A9X5FG42-F1
#
_cell.length_a   1.000
_cell.length_b   1.000
_cell.length_c   1.000
_cell.angle_alpha   90.00
_cell.angle_beta   90.00
_cell.angle_gamma   90.00
#
_symmetry.space_group_name_H-M   'P 1'
#
loop_
_entity.id
_entity.type
_entity.pdbx_description
1 polymer ?
#
loop_
_entity_poly.entity_id
_entity_poly.type
_entity_poly.pdbx_seq_one_letter_code
_entity_poly.pdbx_strand_id
1 'polypeptide(L)'
;MNTDPFLGSPGDEQPEVPAAPALDKDECAEVIGHVEEFLSSPMSPDDARDLRHNVAGALPGLADLEVEEIIRVIVKRSCCERAPEALRVRVRTQMAVWRLEG
;
A
#
# COMPACT_ATOMS: atom_id res chain seq x y z
N MET A 1 28.03 -16.34 5.38
CA MET A 1 28.24 -15.06 4.66
C MET A 1 26.95 -14.79 3.92
N ASN A 2 26.02 -14.07 4.57
CA ASN A 2 24.74 -13.67 3.99
C ASN A 2 24.83 -12.17 3.77
N THR A 3 24.85 -11.73 2.52
CA THR A 3 24.72 -10.33 2.14
C THR A 3 23.24 -10.02 2.04
N ASP A 4 22.74 -9.18 2.93
CA ASP A 4 21.38 -8.65 2.91
C ASP A 4 21.20 -7.78 1.65
N PRO A 5 20.32 -8.15 0.69
CA PRO A 5 20.18 -7.44 -0.58
C PRO A 5 19.52 -6.06 -0.44
N PHE A 6 19.08 -5.67 0.76
CA PHE A 6 18.57 -4.33 1.06
C PHE A 6 19.62 -3.35 1.57
N LEU A 7 20.82 -3.80 1.96
CA LEU A 7 21.93 -2.89 2.17
C LEU A 7 22.48 -2.49 0.80
N GLY A 8 21.91 -1.43 0.24
CA GLY A 8 22.44 -0.76 -0.95
C GLY A 8 23.95 -0.53 -0.79
N SER A 9 24.69 -0.83 -1.86
CA SER A 9 26.11 -0.51 -1.92
C SER A 9 26.31 1.01 -1.73
N PRO A 10 27.38 1.45 -1.06
CA PRO A 10 27.66 2.86 -0.86
C PRO A 10 28.15 3.42 -2.19
N GLY A 11 27.25 3.91 -3.05
CA GLY A 11 27.67 4.49 -4.33
C GLY A 11 26.61 4.75 -5.39
N ASP A 12 25.36 4.30 -5.21
CA ASP A 12 24.29 4.71 -6.14
C ASP A 12 23.75 6.08 -5.73
N GLU A 13 24.05 7.06 -6.58
CA GLU A 13 23.54 8.43 -6.58
C GLU A 13 22.01 8.39 -6.46
N GLN A 14 21.52 8.51 -5.22
CA GLN A 14 20.13 8.79 -4.96
C GLN A 14 19.82 10.11 -5.70
N PRO A 15 18.78 10.18 -6.54
CA PRO A 15 18.35 11.47 -7.06
C PRO A 15 18.19 12.39 -5.85
N GLU A 16 18.90 13.51 -5.82
CA GLU A 16 18.89 14.47 -4.71
C GLU A 16 17.45 14.90 -4.48
N VAL A 17 16.76 14.18 -3.60
CA VAL A 17 15.56 14.66 -2.96
C VAL A 17 16.07 15.84 -2.14
N PRO A 18 15.63 17.09 -2.42
CA PRO A 18 16.06 18.23 -1.64
C PRO A 18 15.85 17.85 -0.18
N ALA A 19 16.92 17.87 0.61
CA ALA A 19 16.90 17.41 1.98
C ALA A 19 15.77 18.13 2.70
N ALA A 20 14.64 17.43 2.84
CA ALA A 20 13.52 17.95 3.61
C ALA A 20 14.11 18.27 4.99
N PRO A 21 13.75 19.42 5.58
CA PRO A 21 14.25 19.76 6.90
C PRO A 21 14.03 18.56 7.82
N ALA A 22 15.12 18.10 8.45
CA ALA A 22 15.04 16.99 9.36
C ALA A 22 14.13 17.42 10.51
N LEU A 23 12.92 16.85 10.54
CA LEU A 23 11.95 17.10 11.58
C LEU A 23 12.58 16.76 12.93
N ASP A 24 12.39 17.60 13.93
CA ASP A 24 12.77 17.22 15.28
C ASP A 24 11.83 16.11 15.81
N LYS A 25 12.12 15.61 17.01
CA LYS A 25 11.36 14.50 17.60
C LYS A 25 9.89 14.83 17.84
N ASP A 26 9.60 16.09 18.16
CA ASP A 26 8.25 16.54 18.49
C ASP A 26 7.45 16.74 17.20
N GLU A 27 8.08 17.33 16.17
CA GLU A 27 7.52 17.44 14.82
C GLU A 27 7.26 16.06 14.17
N CYS A 28 8.16 15.08 14.37
CA CYS A 28 7.95 13.71 13.92
C CYS A 28 6.74 13.06 14.60
N ALA A 29 6.60 13.26 15.92
CA ALA A 29 5.49 12.70 16.68
C ALA A 29 4.15 13.32 16.26
N GLU A 30 4.13 14.63 15.97
CA GLU A 30 2.96 15.34 15.46
C GLU A 30 2.52 14.81 14.09
N VAL A 31 3.46 14.61 13.16
CA VAL A 31 3.16 14.06 11.83
C VAL A 31 2.61 12.64 11.94
N ILE A 32 3.18 11.79 12.81
CA ILE A 32 2.66 10.44 13.05
C ILE A 32 1.22 10.50 13.58
N GLY A 33 0.94 11.40 14.53
CA GLY A 33 -0.42 11.60 15.06
C GLY A 33 -1.43 11.98 13.97
N HIS A 34 -1.07 12.90 13.07
CA HIS A 34 -1.92 13.27 11.94
C HIS A 34 -2.13 12.12 10.94
N VAL A 35 -1.11 11.28 10.71
CA VAL A 35 -1.23 10.10 9.85
C VAL A 35 -2.15 9.06 10.49
N GLU A 36 -2.00 8.79 11.78
CA GLU A 36 -2.87 7.89 12.53
C GLU A 36 -4.32 8.39 12.56
N GLU A 37 -4.54 9.68 12.76
CA GLU A 37 -5.87 10.31 12.68
C GLU A 37 -6.47 10.19 11.27
N PHE A 38 -5.66 10.43 10.23
CA PHE A 38 -6.10 10.27 8.85
C PHE A 38 -6.46 8.82 8.51
N LEU A 39 -5.63 7.85 8.93
CA LEU A 39 -5.87 6.42 8.71
C LEU A 39 -7.04 5.87 9.53
N SER A 40 -7.31 6.47 10.69
CA SER A 40 -8.47 6.14 11.54
C SER A 40 -9.71 6.96 11.19
N SER A 41 -9.60 7.89 10.24
CA SER A 41 -10.71 8.74 9.82
C SER A 41 -11.86 7.87 9.33
N PRO A 42 -13.09 8.10 9.85
CA PRO A 42 -14.23 7.29 9.45
C PRO A 42 -14.50 7.47 7.97
N MET A 43 -14.76 6.35 7.29
CA MET A 43 -15.23 6.34 5.90
C MET A 43 -16.44 7.28 5.76
N SER A 44 -16.41 8.15 4.76
CA SER A 44 -17.53 9.05 4.52
C SER A 44 -18.82 8.26 4.24
N PRO A 45 -20.01 8.82 4.50
CA PRO A 45 -21.27 8.11 4.22
C PRO A 45 -21.42 7.69 2.75
N ASP A 46 -20.87 8.49 1.83
CA ASP A 46 -20.87 8.21 0.40
C ASP A 46 -19.91 7.07 0.05
N ASP A 47 -18.67 7.09 0.56
CA ASP A 47 -17.72 6.00 0.36
C ASP A 47 -18.24 4.68 0.96
N ALA A 48 -18.91 4.75 2.11
CA ALA A 48 -19.53 3.59 2.76
C ALA A 48 -20.72 3.05 1.96
N ARG A 49 -21.46 3.91 1.25
CA ARG A 49 -22.53 3.48 0.34
C ARG A 49 -21.94 2.78 -0.88
N ASP A 50 -20.90 3.36 -1.48
CA ASP A 50 -20.28 2.84 -2.70
C ASP A 50 -19.56 1.52 -2.42
N LEU A 51 -18.87 1.41 -1.27
CA LEU A 51 -18.30 0.16 -0.78
C LEU A 51 -19.37 -0.94 -0.64
N ARG A 52 -20.50 -0.63 0.03
CA ARG A 52 -21.63 -1.58 0.18
C ARG A 52 -22.19 -2.01 -1.16
N HIS A 53 -22.33 -1.09 -2.11
CA HIS A 53 -22.76 -1.39 -3.47
C HIS A 53 -21.79 -2.36 -4.17
N ASN A 54 -20.49 -2.10 -4.08
CA ASN A 54 -19.44 -2.92 -4.70
C ASN A 54 -19.34 -4.35 -4.14
N VAL A 55 -19.76 -4.57 -2.88
CA VAL A 55 -19.70 -5.88 -2.22
C VAL A 55 -21.04 -6.61 -2.12
N ALA A 56 -22.18 -5.96 -2.40
CA ALA A 56 -23.51 -6.53 -2.20
C ALA A 56 -23.72 -7.87 -2.94
N GLY A 57 -23.25 -8.00 -4.18
CA GLY A 57 -23.35 -9.24 -4.95
C GLY A 57 -22.31 -10.31 -4.59
N ALA A 58 -21.33 -9.97 -3.75
CA ALA A 58 -20.20 -10.83 -3.41
C ALA A 58 -20.37 -11.58 -2.08
N LEU A 59 -21.25 -11.10 -1.20
CA LEU A 59 -21.42 -11.61 0.17
C LEU A 59 -21.56 -13.14 0.27
N PRO A 60 -22.30 -13.85 -0.61
CA PRO A 60 -22.40 -15.31 -0.54
C PRO A 60 -21.06 -16.03 -0.76
N GLY A 61 -20.17 -15.47 -1.58
CA GLY A 61 -18.85 -16.04 -1.87
C GLY A 61 -17.74 -15.57 -0.93
N LEU A 62 -18.07 -14.72 0.05
CA LEU A 62 -17.15 -14.28 1.11
C LEU A 62 -17.33 -15.08 2.40
N ALA A 63 -18.41 -15.85 2.53
CA ALA A 63 -18.79 -16.53 3.77
C ALA A 63 -17.80 -17.62 4.22
N ASP A 64 -17.09 -18.24 3.26
CA ASP A 64 -16.14 -19.33 3.51
C ASP A 64 -14.67 -18.85 3.58
N LEU A 65 -14.43 -17.54 3.49
CA LEU A 65 -13.09 -16.96 3.45
C LEU A 65 -12.62 -16.49 4.83
N GLU A 66 -11.31 -16.54 5.06
CA GLU A 66 -10.68 -15.93 6.23
C GLU A 66 -10.77 -14.39 6.13
N VAL A 67 -10.74 -13.70 7.28
CA VAL A 67 -10.89 -12.23 7.34
C VAL A 67 -9.88 -11.51 6.42
N GLU A 68 -8.64 -11.99 6.36
CA GLU A 68 -7.61 -11.42 5.48
C GLU A 68 -8.00 -11.52 3.99
N GLU A 69 -8.55 -12.66 3.58
CA GLU A 69 -8.97 -12.90 2.20
C GLU A 69 -10.20 -12.06 1.85
N ILE A 70 -11.13 -11.92 2.78
CA ILE A 70 -12.29 -11.03 2.66
C ILE A 70 -11.84 -9.60 2.41
N ILE A 71 -10.91 -9.08 3.22
CA ILE A 71 -10.35 -7.73 3.06
C ILE A 71 -9.73 -7.57 1.66
N ARG A 72 -8.91 -8.53 1.23
CA ARG A 72 -8.25 -8.48 -0.09
C ARG A 72 -9.26 -8.44 -1.24
N VAL A 73 -10.32 -9.24 -1.18
CA VAL A 73 -11.38 -9.26 -2.20
C VAL A 73 -12.16 -7.94 -2.21
N ILE A 74 -12.51 -7.41 -1.03
CA ILE A 74 -13.23 -6.15 -0.88
C ILE A 74 -12.40 -4.99 -1.44
N VAL A 75 -11.13 -4.86 -1.04
CA VAL A 75 -10.22 -3.81 -1.52
C VAL A 75 -10.07 -3.88 -3.04
N LYS A 76 -9.85 -5.07 -3.60
CA LYS A 76 -9.69 -5.25 -5.05
C LYS A 76 -10.91 -4.84 -5.87
N ARG A 77 -12.13 -5.03 -5.33
CA ARG A 77 -13.38 -4.64 -5.98
C ARG A 77 -13.71 -3.16 -5.82
N SER A 78 -13.30 -2.58 -4.70
CA SER A 78 -13.60 -1.18 -4.36
C SER A 78 -12.56 -0.21 -4.94
N CYS A 79 -11.41 -0.70 -5.37
CA CYS A 79 -10.41 0.10 -6.06
C CYS A 79 -10.88 0.39 -7.50
N CYS A 80 -11.51 1.55 -7.68
CA CYS A 80 -12.00 2.04 -8.98
C CYS A 80 -10.87 2.44 -9.94
N GLU A 81 -9.70 2.81 -9.41
CA GLU A 81 -8.53 3.17 -10.20
C GLU A 81 -7.71 1.94 -10.62
N ARG A 82 -7.71 1.65 -11.93
CA ARG A 82 -6.80 0.68 -12.49
C ARG A 82 -5.41 1.31 -12.55
N ALA A 83 -4.46 0.79 -11.78
CA ALA A 83 -3.08 1.25 -11.84
C ALA A 83 -2.57 1.35 -13.29
N PRO A 84 -1.82 2.42 -13.66
CA PRO A 84 -1.28 2.60 -15.00
C PRO A 84 -0.53 1.36 -15.48
N GLU A 85 -0.70 0.98 -16.75
CA GLU A 85 -0.10 -0.25 -17.30
C GLU A 85 1.43 -0.29 -17.09
N ALA A 86 2.09 0.85 -17.31
CA ALA A 86 3.53 0.97 -17.10
C ALA A 86 3.96 0.61 -15.67
N LEU A 87 3.19 1.03 -14.66
CA LEU A 87 3.47 0.69 -13.26
C LEU A 87 3.24 -0.80 -12.99
N ARG A 88 2.17 -1.38 -13.53
CA ARG A 88 1.88 -2.82 -13.39
C ARG A 88 2.96 -3.69 -14.01
N VAL A 89 3.46 -3.33 -15.19
CA VAL A 89 4.57 -4.02 -15.84
C VAL A 89 5.83 -3.93 -14.97
N ARG A 90 6.21 -2.73 -14.52
CA ARG A 90 7.39 -2.53 -13.66
C ARG A 90 7.34 -3.38 -12.40
N VAL A 91 6.23 -3.35 -11.65
CA VAL A 91 6.07 -4.12 -10.42
C VAL A 91 6.19 -5.62 -10.68
N ARG A 92 5.53 -6.13 -11.74
CA ARG A 92 5.61 -7.55 -12.10
C ARG A 92 7.02 -7.99 -12.47
N THR A 93 7.74 -7.18 -13.25
CA THR A 93 9.13 -7.44 -13.63
C THR A 93 10.01 -7.51 -12.39
N GLN A 94 9.90 -6.54 -11.47
CA GLN A 94 10.69 -6.53 -10.24
C GLN A 94 10.38 -7.73 -9.35
N MET A 95 9.10 -8.10 -9.18
CA MET A 95 8.72 -9.30 -8.44
C MET A 95 9.25 -10.60 -9.07
N ALA A 96 9.38 -10.65 -10.39
CA ALA A 96 9.94 -11.81 -11.09
C ALA A 96 11.45 -11.92 -10.86
N VAL A 97 12.18 -10.80 -10.95
CA VAL A 97 13.61 -10.73 -10.64
C VAL A 97 13.87 -11.22 -9.21
N TRP A 98 13.12 -10.70 -8.24
CA TRP A 98 13.26 -11.07 -6.84
C TRP A 98 13.02 -12.56 -6.56
N ARG A 99 12.14 -13.22 -7.32
CA ARG A 99 11.90 -14.66 -7.17
C ARG A 99 12.98 -15.53 -7.79
N LEU A 100 13.73 -15.00 -8.75
CA LEU A 100 14.85 -15.71 -9.40
C LEU A 100 16.15 -15.54 -8.62
N GLU A 101 16.26 -14.47 -7.84
CA GLU A 101 17.42 -14.14 -7.00
C GLU A 101 17.29 -14.65 -5.54
N GLY A 102 16.14 -15.27 -5.20
CA GLY A 102 15.84 -15.85 -3.89
C GLY A 102 16.13 -17.34 -3.75
#